data_AF-A0A5C4J6S8-F1
#
_entry.id   AF-A0A5C4J6S8-F1
#
_cell.length_a   1.000
_cell.length_b   1.000
_cell.length_c   1.000
_cell.angle_alpha   90.00
_cell.angle_beta   90.00
_cell.angle_gamma   90.00
#
_symmetry.space_group_name_H-M   'P 1'
#
loop_
_entity.id
_entity.type
_entity.pdbx_description
1 polymer ?
#
loop_
_entity_poly.entity_id
_entity_poly.type
_entity_poly.pdbx_seq_one_letter_code
_entity_poly.pdbx_strand_id
1 'polypeptide(L)'
;MSETPIPYAGHHDGPMRVLHLHTRRGIVAKAGVTVGIDGAHYHQRWGRAAFEIPADKPVHVAVSQGGGQVGVAATVLTSEQPSELEYRGPAALYLAGTIGAPGTVKQRGCLLQLAIFALAPLIALTLVIVISILLTR
;
A
#
# COMPACT_ATOMS: atom_id res chain seq x y z
N MET A 1 -9.45 -6.92 19.10
CA MET A 1 -8.08 -6.88 19.65
C MET A 1 -7.62 -5.43 19.50
N SER A 2 -7.43 -4.70 20.60
CA SER A 2 -6.83 -3.36 20.54
C SER A 2 -5.34 -3.56 20.27
N GLU A 3 -4.89 -3.21 19.07
CA GLU A 3 -3.45 -3.16 18.77
C GLU A 3 -2.82 -2.07 19.63
N THR A 4 -1.76 -2.41 20.35
CA THR A 4 -0.98 -1.42 21.11
C THR A 4 -0.41 -0.39 20.13
N PRO A 5 -0.75 0.91 20.28
CA PRO A 5 -0.25 1.94 19.39
C PRO A 5 1.27 2.04 19.43
N ILE A 6 1.89 2.23 18.27
CA ILE A 6 3.32 2.48 18.17
C ILE A 6 3.59 3.95 18.55
N PRO A 7 4.48 4.23 19.51
CA PRO A 7 4.75 5.59 19.95
C PRO A 7 5.28 6.49 18.84
N TYR A 8 4.91 7.77 18.90
CA TYR A 8 5.43 8.80 18.00
C TYR A 8 6.94 8.98 18.23
N ALA A 9 7.73 8.91 17.16
CA ALA A 9 9.19 9.01 17.26
C ALA A 9 9.71 10.46 17.39
N GLY A 10 8.92 11.45 17.00
CA GLY A 10 9.30 12.86 17.10
C GLY A 10 9.14 13.40 18.51
N HIS A 11 9.85 14.49 18.83
CA HIS A 11 9.61 15.22 20.07
C HIS A 11 8.29 16.01 19.95
N HIS A 12 7.38 15.80 20.90
CA HIS A 12 6.12 16.50 21.00
C HIS A 12 5.56 16.40 22.42
N ASP A 13 5.29 17.54 23.06
CA ASP A 13 4.77 17.61 24.43
C ASP A 13 3.25 17.93 24.48
N GLY A 14 2.61 18.05 23.32
CA GLY A 14 1.19 18.36 23.19
C GLY A 14 0.26 17.14 23.23
N PRO A 15 -1.04 17.33 23.00
CA PRO A 15 -2.00 16.24 22.98
C PRO A 15 -1.71 15.25 21.85
N MET A 16 -1.82 13.95 22.15
CA MET A 16 -1.65 12.86 21.20
C MET A 16 -3.00 12.25 20.83
N ARG A 17 -3.10 11.69 19.63
CA ARG A 17 -4.23 10.87 19.16
C ARG A 17 -3.71 9.61 18.47
N VAL A 18 -4.58 8.61 18.35
CA VAL A 18 -4.22 7.34 17.71
C VAL A 18 -4.68 7.35 16.26
N LEU A 19 -3.72 7.21 15.34
CA LEU A 19 -3.94 6.92 13.94
C LEU A 19 -4.13 5.41 13.74
N HIS A 20 -5.31 5.02 13.27
CA HIS A 20 -5.57 3.67 12.78
C HIS A 20 -5.33 3.61 11.28
N LEU A 21 -4.29 2.88 10.88
CA LEU A 21 -3.95 2.65 9.48
C LEU A 21 -4.34 1.24 9.08
N HIS A 22 -5.22 1.12 8.10
CA HIS A 22 -5.61 -0.14 7.50
C HIS A 22 -4.91 -0.31 6.14
N THR A 23 -3.90 -1.15 6.09
CA THR A 23 -3.18 -1.49 4.86
C THR A 23 -3.77 -2.74 4.22
N ARG A 24 -4.21 -2.62 2.97
CA ARG A 24 -4.76 -3.73 2.19
C ARG A 24 -3.86 -4.08 1.02
N ARG A 25 -3.57 -5.37 0.97
CA ARG A 25 -2.69 -5.99 -0.02
C ARG A 25 -3.46 -6.30 -1.31
N GLY A 26 -2.83 -6.05 -2.45
CA GLY A 26 -3.26 -6.64 -3.72
C GLY A 26 -2.95 -8.14 -3.77
N ILE A 27 -3.49 -8.87 -4.75
CA ILE A 27 -3.32 -10.33 -4.85
C ILE A 27 -1.84 -10.76 -4.96
N VAL A 28 -1.02 -9.95 -5.63
CA VAL A 28 0.37 -10.30 -6.00
C VAL A 28 1.41 -9.74 -5.01
N ALA A 29 1.04 -8.76 -4.17
CA ALA A 29 1.99 -8.14 -3.25
C ALA A 29 2.37 -9.13 -2.14
N LYS A 30 3.66 -9.50 -2.07
CA LYS A 30 4.20 -10.37 -1.00
C LYS A 30 5.06 -9.62 0.02
N ALA A 31 5.67 -8.51 -0.39
CA ALA A 31 6.51 -7.69 0.48
C ALA A 31 5.70 -7.02 1.59
N GLY A 32 6.31 -6.74 2.74
CA GLY A 32 5.71 -5.94 3.80
C GLY A 32 5.50 -4.47 3.39
N VAL A 33 4.86 -3.72 4.28
CA VAL A 33 4.63 -2.28 4.12
C VAL A 33 5.58 -1.48 5.01
N THR A 34 5.97 -0.30 4.56
CA THR A 34 6.73 0.67 5.34
C THR A 34 5.87 1.90 5.50
N VAL A 35 5.58 2.25 6.76
CA VAL A 35 4.79 3.42 7.15
C VAL A 35 5.76 4.51 7.58
N GLY A 36 5.70 5.66 6.93
CA GLY A 36 6.42 6.87 7.27
C GLY A 36 5.51 7.81 8.05
N ILE A 37 5.90 8.26 9.24
CA ILE A 37 5.20 9.30 10.01
C ILE A 37 6.22 10.39 10.30
N ASP A 38 6.02 11.59 9.75
CA ASP A 38 6.93 12.75 9.90
C ASP A 38 8.42 12.41 9.66
N GLY A 39 8.69 11.48 8.74
CA GLY A 39 10.04 11.02 8.39
C GLY A 39 10.55 9.81 9.16
N ALA A 40 9.87 9.38 10.24
CA ALA A 40 10.17 8.11 10.91
C ALA A 40 9.57 6.94 10.13
N HIS A 41 10.33 5.87 9.91
CA HIS A 41 9.92 4.72 9.12
C HIS A 41 9.71 3.46 9.96
N TYR A 42 8.55 2.84 9.82
CA TYR A 42 8.15 1.63 10.53
C TYR A 42 7.82 0.51 9.54
N HIS A 43 8.50 -0.62 9.64
CA HIS A 43 8.21 -1.79 8.83
C HIS A 43 7.10 -2.63 9.48
N GLN A 44 6.01 -2.83 8.75
CA GLN A 44 4.84 -3.57 9.23
C GLN A 44 4.38 -4.62 8.23
N ARG A 45 3.63 -5.60 8.75
CA ARG A 45 2.88 -6.52 7.89
C ARG A 45 1.61 -5.84 7.39
N TRP A 46 1.04 -6.39 6.32
CA TRP A 46 -0.27 -5.99 5.85
C TRP A 46 -1.33 -6.24 6.93
N GLY A 47 -2.30 -5.34 7.02
CA GLY A 47 -3.36 -5.41 8.02
C GLY A 47 -3.60 -4.07 8.68
N ARG A 48 -4.14 -4.12 9.89
CA ARG A 48 -4.34 -2.94 10.72
C ARG A 48 -3.07 -2.67 11.53
N ALA A 49 -2.82 -1.40 11.79
CA ALA A 49 -1.79 -0.93 12.70
C ALA A 49 -2.27 0.36 13.35
N ALA A 50 -1.84 0.61 14.58
CA ALA A 50 -2.12 1.82 15.32
C ALA A 50 -0.82 2.58 15.59
N PHE A 51 -0.85 3.91 15.43
CA PHE A 51 0.29 4.79 15.67
C PHE A 51 -0.16 5.98 16.50
N GLU A 52 0.65 6.39 17.47
CA GLU A 52 0.46 7.66 18.14
C GLU A 52 0.94 8.79 17.23
N ILE A 53 0.12 9.82 17.10
CA ILE A 53 0.44 11.02 16.32
C ILE A 53 -0.01 12.27 17.10
N PRO A 54 0.67 13.41 16.90
CA PRO A 54 0.22 14.70 17.39
C PRO A 54 -1.22 15.04 16.97
N ALA A 55 -2.03 15.55 17.89
CA ALA A 55 -3.43 15.91 17.65
C ALA A 55 -3.62 17.39 17.27
N ASP A 56 -2.62 18.22 17.55
CA ASP A 56 -2.65 19.68 17.48
C ASP A 56 -1.85 20.26 16.29
N LYS A 57 -1.14 19.43 15.53
CA LYS A 57 -0.42 19.85 14.32
C LYS A 57 -0.68 18.91 13.13
N PRO A 58 -0.44 19.38 11.88
CA PRO A 58 -0.45 18.51 10.72
C PRO A 58 0.64 17.45 10.79
N VAL A 59 0.30 16.21 10.40
CA VAL A 59 1.22 15.06 10.41
C VAL A 59 1.29 14.47 9.01
N HIS A 60 2.51 14.31 8.49
CA HIS A 60 2.75 13.69 7.20
C HIS A 60 2.81 12.18 7.35
N VAL A 61 1.91 11.47 6.65
CA VAL A 61 1.83 10.01 6.63
C VAL A 61 2.09 9.50 5.23
N ALA A 62 3.13 8.68 5.08
CA ALA A 62 3.47 8.00 3.84
C ALA A 62 3.40 6.48 4.03
N VAL A 63 2.98 5.76 3.00
CA VAL A 63 2.98 4.29 3.00
C VAL A 63 3.56 3.79 1.68
N SER A 64 4.42 2.79 1.78
CA SER A 64 5.11 2.17 0.65
C SER A 64 5.28 0.67 0.89
N GLN A 65 5.69 -0.06 -0.14
CA GLN A 65 5.97 -1.49 -0.11
C GLN A 65 7.45 -1.76 -0.33
N GLY A 66 7.90 -2.93 0.12
CA GLY A 66 9.22 -3.46 -0.27
C GLY A 66 10.40 -2.58 0.13
N GLY A 67 10.34 -1.94 1.29
CA GLY A 67 11.44 -1.15 1.83
C GLY A 67 11.47 0.33 1.42
N GLY A 68 10.37 0.89 0.91
CA GLY A 68 10.26 2.35 0.73
C GLY A 68 9.96 2.83 -0.68
N GLN A 69 10.13 1.98 -1.69
CA GLN A 69 10.24 2.45 -3.08
C GLN A 69 9.02 2.11 -3.95
N VAL A 70 8.19 1.16 -3.54
CA VAL A 70 7.11 0.63 -4.37
C VAL A 70 5.76 1.08 -3.85
N GLY A 71 4.85 1.44 -4.76
CA GLY A 71 3.47 1.77 -4.38
C GLY A 71 3.37 2.92 -3.39
N VAL A 72 4.29 3.87 -3.44
CA VAL A 72 4.35 5.00 -2.52
C VAL A 72 3.06 5.82 -2.63
N ALA A 73 2.48 6.16 -1.48
CA ALA A 73 1.37 7.08 -1.35
C ALA A 73 1.56 7.89 -0.08
N ALA A 74 1.27 9.19 -0.13
CA ALA A 74 1.44 10.08 1.00
C ALA A 74 0.23 11.00 1.15
N THR A 75 -0.07 11.38 2.39
CA THR A 75 -1.11 12.35 2.75
C THR A 75 -0.66 13.12 3.98
N VAL A 76 -1.25 14.31 4.16
CA VAL A 76 -1.10 15.09 5.38
C VAL A 76 -2.42 15.03 6.12
N LEU A 77 -2.38 14.54 7.36
CA LEU A 77 -3.52 14.55 8.26
C LEU A 77 -3.51 15.86 9.04
N THR A 78 -4.58 16.64 8.93
CA THR A 78 -4.80 17.79 9.80
C THR A 78 -5.42 17.37 11.12
N SER A 79 -5.34 18.23 12.14
CA SER A 79 -5.92 18.01 13.48
C SER A 79 -7.43 17.72 13.45
N GLU A 80 -8.16 18.34 12.52
CA GLU A 80 -9.61 18.21 12.37
C GLU A 80 -10.04 16.92 11.64
N GLN A 81 -9.13 16.28 10.90
CA GLN A 81 -9.46 15.09 10.12
C GLN A 81 -9.56 13.83 11.00
N PRO A 82 -10.43 12.87 10.66
CA PRO A 82 -10.48 11.58 11.33
C PRO A 82 -9.12 10.88 11.31
N SER A 83 -8.74 10.27 12.44
CA SER A 83 -7.48 9.53 12.57
C SER A 83 -7.57 8.10 12.03
N GLU A 84 -8.35 7.89 10.97
CA GLU A 84 -8.45 6.62 10.28
C GLU A 84 -8.02 6.77 8.82
N LEU A 85 -7.08 5.94 8.40
CA LEU A 85 -6.59 5.89 7.03
C LEU A 85 -6.67 4.47 6.48
N GLU A 86 -7.03 4.34 5.21
CA GLU A 86 -6.87 3.12 4.44
C GLU A 86 -5.81 3.34 3.38
N TYR A 87 -4.88 2.40 3.26
CA TYR A 87 -3.91 2.32 2.18
C TYR A 87 -4.19 1.10 1.32
N ARG A 88 -4.17 1.30 -0.01
CA ARG A 88 -4.18 0.21 -0.98
C ARG A 88 -2.94 0.22 -1.85
N GLY A 89 -2.25 -0.91 -1.82
CA GLY A 89 -1.16 -1.17 -2.74
C GLY A 89 -1.63 -1.23 -4.19
N PRO A 90 -0.81 -0.80 -5.17
CA PRO A 90 -1.14 -0.99 -6.58
C PRO A 90 -1.13 -2.47 -6.96
N ALA A 91 -1.83 -2.80 -8.04
CA ALA A 91 -1.76 -4.10 -8.70
C ALA A 91 -0.41 -4.32 -9.42
N ALA A 92 0.16 -3.25 -9.97
CA ALA A 92 1.44 -3.26 -10.66
C ALA A 92 2.47 -2.44 -9.88
N LEU A 93 3.66 -2.98 -9.66
CA LEU A 93 4.66 -2.41 -8.74
C LEU A 93 5.21 -1.04 -9.20
N TYR A 94 5.13 -0.72 -10.48
CA TYR A 94 5.58 0.58 -11.02
C TYR A 94 4.54 1.71 -10.84
N LEU A 95 3.34 1.40 -10.34
CA LEU A 95 2.31 2.41 -10.05
C LEU A 95 2.41 2.90 -8.62
N ALA A 96 1.91 4.11 -8.36
CA ALA A 96 1.71 4.61 -7.01
C ALA A 96 0.56 3.87 -6.30
N GLY A 97 0.66 3.77 -4.98
CA GLY A 97 -0.45 3.32 -4.14
C GLY A 97 -1.52 4.39 -3.99
N THR A 98 -2.54 4.11 -3.20
CA THR A 98 -3.55 5.09 -2.82
C THR A 98 -3.72 5.08 -1.31
N ILE A 99 -3.80 6.26 -0.71
CA ILE A 99 -4.04 6.47 0.72
C ILE A 99 -5.15 7.52 0.89
N GLY A 100 -6.01 7.33 1.88
CA GLY A 100 -7.13 8.23 2.14
C GLY A 100 -8.08 7.67 3.20
N ALA A 101 -9.24 8.29 3.36
CA ALA A 101 -10.24 7.83 4.32
C ALA A 101 -10.74 6.41 3.96
N PRO A 102 -11.15 5.61 4.96
CA PRO A 102 -11.68 4.26 4.72
C PRO A 102 -12.78 4.23 3.64
N GLY A 103 -12.67 3.30 2.70
CA GLY A 103 -13.65 3.16 1.60
C GLY A 103 -13.48 4.15 0.44
N THR A 104 -12.63 5.17 0.54
CA THR A 104 -12.37 6.12 -0.56
C THR A 104 -11.24 5.69 -1.49
N VAL A 105 -10.39 4.76 -1.05
CA VAL A 105 -9.21 4.32 -1.79
C VAL A 105 -9.51 3.18 -2.76
N LYS A 106 -8.94 3.26 -3.96
CA LYS A 106 -9.06 2.24 -5.01
C LYS A 106 -7.69 1.71 -5.42
N GLN A 107 -7.61 0.41 -5.66
CA GLN A 107 -6.40 -0.23 -6.17
C GLN A 107 -6.20 0.15 -7.66
N ARG A 108 -5.03 0.71 -7.97
CA ARG A 108 -4.65 1.07 -9.34
C ARG A 108 -4.07 -0.11 -10.10
N GLY A 109 -4.31 -0.18 -11.41
CA GLY A 109 -3.72 -1.19 -12.30
C GLY A 109 -4.42 -2.56 -12.32
N CYS A 110 -5.59 -2.70 -11.67
CA CYS A 110 -6.30 -3.98 -11.61
C CYS A 110 -6.66 -4.51 -13.02
N LEU A 111 -7.21 -3.65 -13.89
CA LEU A 111 -7.59 -4.01 -15.25
C LEU A 111 -6.38 -4.48 -16.07
N LEU A 112 -5.25 -3.78 -15.95
CA LEU A 112 -4.03 -4.17 -16.64
C LEU A 112 -3.51 -5.53 -16.15
N GLN A 113 -3.55 -5.79 -14.85
CA GLN A 113 -3.13 -7.08 -14.30
C GLN A 113 -4.01 -8.22 -14.83
N LEU A 114 -5.34 -8.00 -14.93
CA LEU A 114 -6.26 -8.95 -15.54
C LEU A 114 -5.95 -9.16 -17.02
N ALA A 115 -5.68 -8.10 -17.77
CA ALA A 115 -5.31 -8.19 -19.18
C ALA A 115 -4.03 -9.03 -19.37
N ILE A 116 -2.99 -8.79 -18.57
CA ILE A 116 -1.74 -9.58 -18.61
C ILE A 116 -2.01 -11.05 -18.32
N PHE A 117 -2.81 -11.35 -17.28
CA PHE A 117 -3.15 -12.73 -16.93
C PHE A 117 -4.01 -13.44 -17.98
N ALA A 118 -4.79 -12.71 -18.78
CA ALA A 118 -5.57 -13.30 -19.87
C ALA A 118 -4.72 -13.48 -21.15
N LEU A 119 -3.93 -12.47 -21.52
CA LEU A 119 -3.18 -12.44 -22.79
C LEU A 119 -1.92 -13.31 -22.75
N ALA A 120 -1.15 -13.29 -21.66
CA ALA A 120 0.09 -14.05 -21.55
C ALA A 120 -0.07 -15.57 -21.80
N PRO A 121 -1.05 -16.28 -21.19
CA PRO A 121 -1.23 -17.71 -21.44
C PRO A 121 -1.71 -18.00 -22.86
N LEU A 122 -2.52 -17.12 -23.45
CA LEU A 122 -2.97 -17.26 -24.84
C LEU A 122 -1.78 -17.15 -25.80
N ILE A 123 -0.94 -16.14 -25.62
CA ILE A 123 0.28 -15.95 -26.43
C ILE A 123 1.23 -17.15 -26.27
N ALA A 124 1.43 -17.62 -25.03
CA ALA A 124 2.25 -18.80 -24.76
C ALA A 124 1.71 -20.05 -25.45
N LEU A 125 0.39 -20.28 -25.39
CA LEU A 125 -0.26 -21.39 -26.06
C LEU A 125 -0.10 -21.32 -27.59
N THR A 126 -0.29 -20.15 -28.18
CA THR A 126 -0.08 -19.94 -29.63
C THR A 126 1.37 -20.25 -30.03
N LEU A 127 2.35 -19.79 -29.26
CA LEU A 127 3.77 -20.10 -29.47
C LEU A 127 4.04 -21.60 -29.41
N VAL A 128 3.52 -22.31 -28.40
CA VAL A 128 3.68 -23.77 -28.28
C VAL A 128 3.09 -24.49 -29.49
N ILE A 129 1.90 -24.08 -29.96
CA ILE A 129 1.27 -24.67 -31.15
C ILE A 129 2.13 -24.45 -32.39
N VAL A 130 2.59 -23.22 -32.63
CA VAL A 130 3.43 -22.88 -33.79
C VAL A 130 4.75 -23.66 -33.78
N ILE A 131 5.42 -23.74 -32.62
CA ILE A 131 6.66 -24.51 -32.46
C ILE A 131 6.40 -25.99 -32.72
N SER A 132 5.31 -26.55 -32.20
CA SER A 132 4.97 -27.97 -32.42
C SER A 132 4.72 -28.29 -33.88
N ILE A 133 4.04 -27.39 -34.61
CA ILE A 133 3.82 -27.52 -36.07
C ILE A 133 5.15 -27.44 -36.83
N LEU A 134 6.07 -26.56 -36.43
CA LEU A 134 7.39 -26.43 -37.06
C LEU A 134 8.28 -27.65 -36.81
N LEU A 135 8.19 -28.28 -35.64
CA LEU A 135 8.96 -29.48 -35.29
C LEU A 135 8.41 -30.78 -35.90
N THR A 136 7.16 -30.77 -36.36
CA THR A 136 6.51 -31.93 -37.00
C THR A 136 6.56 -31.90 -38.52
N ARG A 137 7.17 -30.85 -39.10
CA ARG A 137 7.51 -30.73 -40.53
C ARG A 137 8.97 -31.03 -40.75
#